data_AF-A0A947ML99-F1
#
_entry.id   AF-A0A947ML99-F1
#
_cell.length_a   1.000
_cell.length_b   1.000
_cell.length_c   1.000
_cell.angle_alpha   90.00
_cell.angle_beta   90.00
_cell.angle_gamma   90.00
#
_symmetry.space_group_name_H-M   'P 1'
#
loop_
_entity.id
_entity.type
_entity.pdbx_description
1 polymer ?
#
loop_
_entity_poly.entity_id
_entity_poly.type
_entity_poly.pdbx_seq_one_letter_code
_entity_poly.pdbx_strand_id
1 'polypeptide(L)'
;MNVTADGVLDRQDYKQIRLEAKKTAQMDPEDQQLSRHFLGFISKHKQFVKITYRFYRSSNDATRLDFFFAPNYTETEQVPGNTWPEVLSHISQNDTLAETQQDRFRCGASALLSAHFLLKQEFSTAFTLIGVPLKLPRPTYQEVHLAQEALYNYANSDGKPGLVSAVRYAIYPDGRVSNPVSEGEIQKGADLLKLNLEPLIGATRQTLHQRKEVVQRFWRKYPQGVLLVGVYLDDQSGDVFPPSRSQIQNHFMLVFRQKNDYFWVNSGVSDNGGGQALKKMSVADLQRYLYSTTATLQGATLAAQ
;
A
#
# COMPACT_ATOMS: atom_id res chain seq x y z
N MET A 1 -29.82 11.67 8.88
CA MET A 1 -28.70 11.27 8.00
C MET A 1 -29.20 10.12 7.17
N ASN A 2 -29.41 10.32 5.87
CA ASN A 2 -29.66 9.22 4.95
C ASN A 2 -28.30 8.55 4.72
N VAL A 3 -28.06 7.45 5.41
CA VAL A 3 -26.89 6.61 5.18
C VAL A 3 -27.11 5.98 3.81
N THR A 4 -26.25 6.30 2.83
CA THR A 4 -26.23 5.58 1.56
C THR A 4 -25.99 4.08 1.84
N ALA A 5 -26.46 3.20 0.97
CA ALA A 5 -26.53 1.74 1.22
C ALA A 5 -25.16 1.07 1.51
N ASP A 6 -24.06 1.80 1.35
CA ASP A 6 -22.67 1.42 1.54
C ASP A 6 -22.02 2.01 2.80
N GLY A 7 -22.67 2.95 3.51
CA GLY A 7 -22.17 3.50 4.77
C GLY A 7 -20.96 4.44 4.65
N VAL A 8 -20.74 5.03 3.47
CA VAL A 8 -19.57 5.88 3.18
C VAL A 8 -19.94 7.36 3.23
N LEU A 9 -19.15 8.17 3.93
CA LEU A 9 -19.31 9.63 4.00
C LEU A 9 -18.66 10.32 2.80
N ASP A 10 -19.40 11.20 2.12
CA ASP A 10 -18.92 11.94 0.95
C ASP A 10 -18.30 13.32 1.29
N ARG A 11 -17.88 14.07 0.26
CA ARG A 11 -17.30 15.42 0.41
C ARG A 11 -18.28 16.44 1.04
N GLN A 12 -19.59 16.28 0.81
CA GLN A 12 -20.62 17.09 1.43
C GLN A 12 -20.83 16.70 2.89
N ASP A 13 -20.72 15.42 3.24
CA ASP A 13 -20.74 14.93 4.61
C ASP A 13 -19.55 15.45 5.41
N TYR A 14 -18.35 15.53 4.82
CA TYR A 14 -17.21 16.22 5.43
C TYR A 14 -17.49 17.70 5.72
N LYS A 15 -18.19 18.38 4.79
CA LYS A 15 -18.59 19.78 4.97
C LYS A 15 -19.65 19.91 6.07
N GLN A 16 -20.59 18.97 6.15
CA GLN A 16 -21.58 18.86 7.22
C GLN A 16 -20.91 18.60 8.57
N ILE A 17 -19.97 17.66 8.69
CA ILE A 17 -19.19 17.41 9.91
C ILE A 17 -18.49 18.71 10.37
N ARG A 18 -17.91 19.49 9.45
CA ARG A 18 -17.30 20.79 9.78
C ARG A 18 -18.32 21.88 10.17
N LEU A 19 -19.54 21.81 9.66
CA LEU A 19 -20.62 22.74 10.02
C LEU A 19 -21.22 22.38 11.38
N GLU A 20 -21.42 21.09 11.65
CA GLU A 20 -21.82 20.55 12.96
C GLU A 20 -20.73 20.81 14.02
N ALA A 21 -19.45 20.73 13.66
CA ALA A 21 -18.32 21.12 14.51
C ALA A 21 -18.36 22.60 14.99
N LYS A 22 -19.05 23.47 14.25
CA LYS A 22 -19.25 24.87 14.67
C LYS A 22 -20.41 25.01 15.66
N LYS A 23 -21.35 24.07 15.68
CA LYS A 23 -22.47 24.01 16.64
C LYS A 23 -22.05 23.42 17.99
N THR A 24 -20.88 22.78 18.06
CA THR A 24 -20.28 22.24 19.31
C THR A 24 -20.12 23.28 20.41
N ALA A 25 -20.11 24.57 20.07
CA ALA A 25 -20.11 25.68 21.02
C ALA A 25 -21.37 25.73 21.91
N GLN A 26 -22.49 25.14 21.47
CA GLN A 26 -23.80 25.18 22.10
C GLN A 26 -24.17 23.90 22.86
N MET A 27 -23.26 22.91 22.91
CA MET A 27 -23.45 21.65 23.64
C MET A 27 -23.05 21.80 25.11
N ASP A 28 -23.51 20.88 25.95
CA ASP A 28 -23.06 20.79 27.34
C ASP A 28 -21.52 20.58 27.41
N PRO A 29 -20.84 21.06 28.46
CA PRO A 29 -19.37 21.10 28.51
C PRO A 29 -18.67 19.75 28.28
N GLU A 30 -19.25 18.66 28.78
CA GLU A 30 -18.72 17.30 28.62
C GLU A 30 -18.84 16.81 27.16
N ASP A 31 -20.00 17.02 26.54
CA ASP A 31 -20.26 16.70 25.13
C ASP A 31 -19.42 17.58 24.19
N GLN A 32 -19.19 18.84 24.57
CA GLN A 32 -18.32 19.75 23.85
C GLN A 32 -16.86 19.25 23.85
N GLN A 33 -16.37 18.74 24.97
CA GLN A 33 -15.01 18.18 25.07
C GLN A 33 -14.88 16.89 24.22
N LEU A 34 -15.85 15.99 24.33
CA LEU A 34 -15.88 14.74 23.55
C LEU A 34 -15.95 15.03 22.05
N SER A 35 -16.82 15.96 21.65
CA SER A 35 -16.99 16.37 20.26
C SER A 35 -15.75 17.07 19.71
N ARG A 36 -15.10 17.96 20.47
CA ARG A 36 -13.81 18.55 20.05
C ARG A 36 -12.71 17.50 19.89
N HIS A 37 -12.62 16.55 20.81
CA HIS A 37 -11.65 15.47 20.73
C HIS A 37 -11.91 14.60 19.49
N PHE A 38 -13.16 14.19 19.29
CA PHE A 38 -13.58 13.39 18.15
C PHE A 38 -13.37 14.11 16.80
N LEU A 39 -13.81 15.36 16.69
CA LEU A 39 -13.66 16.16 15.47
C LEU A 39 -12.19 16.50 15.17
N GLY A 40 -11.39 16.76 16.21
CA GLY A 40 -9.94 16.91 16.08
C GLY A 40 -9.30 15.63 15.56
N PHE A 41 -9.71 14.48 16.08
CA PHE A 41 -9.27 13.18 15.61
C PHE A 41 -9.66 12.94 14.14
N ILE A 42 -10.93 13.09 13.76
CA ILE A 42 -11.38 12.93 12.37
C ILE A 42 -10.67 13.90 11.43
N SER A 43 -10.51 15.17 11.82
CA SER A 43 -9.81 16.17 11.00
C SER A 43 -8.34 15.84 10.77
N LYS A 44 -7.66 15.23 11.75
CA LYS A 44 -6.26 14.79 11.64
C LYS A 44 -6.10 13.56 10.74
N HIS A 45 -7.16 12.77 10.59
CA HIS A 45 -7.15 11.49 9.90
C HIS A 45 -8.05 11.48 8.64
N LYS A 46 -8.51 12.64 8.17
CA LYS A 46 -9.37 12.79 6.96
C LYS A 46 -8.76 12.26 5.65
N GLN A 47 -7.46 12.01 5.64
CA GLN A 47 -6.75 11.38 4.53
C GLN A 47 -6.96 9.86 4.50
N PHE A 48 -7.55 9.26 5.54
CA PHE A 48 -7.80 7.82 5.59
C PHE A 48 -9.20 7.48 5.06
N VAL A 49 -9.29 6.43 4.25
CA VAL A 49 -10.56 5.90 3.73
C VAL A 49 -11.37 5.25 4.86
N LYS A 50 -10.68 4.67 5.85
CA LYS A 50 -11.32 4.02 6.99
C LYS A 50 -10.64 4.42 8.28
N ILE A 51 -11.45 4.74 9.27
CA ILE A 51 -10.97 5.14 10.59
C ILE A 51 -11.79 4.42 11.65
N THR A 52 -11.12 3.68 12.52
CA THR A 52 -11.73 3.19 13.76
C THR A 52 -11.36 4.13 14.89
N TYR A 53 -12.36 4.77 15.50
CA TYR A 53 -12.22 5.54 16.73
C TYR A 53 -12.73 4.71 17.90
N ARG A 54 -11.94 4.59 18.96
CA ARG A 54 -12.37 3.97 20.22
C ARG A 54 -12.34 5.02 21.31
N PHE A 55 -13.47 5.21 21.99
CA PHE A 55 -13.52 6.05 23.18
C PHE A 55 -13.92 5.20 24.38
N TYR A 56 -13.23 5.44 25.49
CA TYR A 56 -13.46 4.73 26.74
C TYR A 56 -14.45 5.54 27.58
N ARG A 57 -15.63 4.96 27.84
CA ARG A 57 -16.62 5.53 28.76
C ARG A 57 -16.23 5.30 30.21
N SER A 58 -15.51 4.19 30.46
CA SER A 58 -14.86 3.86 31.73
C SER A 58 -13.60 3.04 31.47
N SER A 59 -12.78 2.75 32.48
CA SER A 59 -11.53 1.98 32.34
C SER A 59 -11.72 0.60 31.67
N ASN A 60 -12.95 0.06 31.71
CA ASN A 60 -13.25 -1.28 31.22
C ASN A 60 -14.26 -1.31 30.05
N ASP A 61 -14.78 -0.15 29.60
CA ASP A 61 -15.81 -0.09 28.55
C ASP A 61 -15.40 0.88 27.43
N ALA A 62 -15.05 0.30 26.28
CA ALA A 62 -14.68 1.02 25.08
C ALA A 62 -15.81 0.94 24.05
N THR A 63 -16.37 2.09 23.71
CA THR A 63 -17.28 2.21 22.57
C THR A 63 -16.46 2.41 21.29
N ARG A 64 -16.72 1.56 20.29
CA ARG A 64 -16.08 1.59 18.97
C ARG A 64 -16.98 2.29 17.97
N LEU A 65 -16.43 3.27 17.25
CA LEU A 65 -17.04 3.94 16.12
C LEU A 65 -16.18 3.71 14.88
N ASP A 66 -16.77 3.18 13.82
CA ASP A 66 -16.10 2.95 12.54
C ASP A 66 -16.61 3.96 11.51
N PHE A 67 -15.69 4.61 10.80
CA PHE A 67 -15.96 5.59 9.75
C PHE A 67 -15.36 5.12 8.43
N PHE A 68 -16.11 5.33 7.35
CA PHE A 68 -15.69 5.09 5.98
C PHE A 68 -15.87 6.39 5.19
N PHE A 69 -14.89 6.72 4.35
CA PHE A 69 -14.84 7.98 3.61
C PHE A 69 -14.63 7.73 2.12
N ALA A 70 -15.30 8.54 1.30
CA ALA A 70 -15.11 8.51 -0.14
C ALA A 70 -13.74 9.13 -0.51
N PRO A 71 -13.08 8.64 -1.58
CA PRO A 71 -11.91 9.25 -2.22
C PRO A 71 -11.97 10.78 -2.30
N ASN A 72 -10.83 11.46 -2.08
CA ASN A 72 -10.72 12.90 -2.36
C ASN A 72 -10.55 13.21 -3.86
N TYR A 73 -10.84 12.24 -4.73
CA TYR A 73 -10.79 12.34 -6.18
C TYR A 73 -12.05 11.77 -6.81
N THR A 74 -12.24 12.07 -8.09
CA THR A 74 -13.15 11.34 -8.98
C THR A 74 -12.35 10.49 -9.97
N GLU A 75 -12.92 9.37 -10.42
CA GLU A 75 -12.19 8.39 -11.24
C GLU A 75 -11.69 8.95 -12.58
N THR A 76 -12.36 9.98 -13.10
CA THR A 76 -12.02 10.62 -14.36
C THR A 76 -10.94 11.69 -14.24
N GLU A 77 -10.55 12.07 -13.01
CA GLU A 77 -9.47 13.02 -12.78
C GLU A 77 -8.11 12.38 -13.08
N GLN A 78 -7.21 13.16 -13.67
CA GLN A 78 -5.80 12.79 -13.79
C GLN A 78 -5.14 12.75 -12.41
N VAL A 79 -4.30 11.75 -12.18
CA VAL A 79 -3.55 11.65 -10.93
C VAL A 79 -2.58 12.85 -10.82
N PRO A 80 -2.65 13.66 -9.75
CA PRO A 80 -1.83 14.85 -9.60
C PRO A 80 -0.36 14.51 -9.25
N GLY A 81 0.54 15.47 -9.47
CA GLY A 81 1.98 15.34 -9.18
C GLY A 81 2.87 15.70 -10.37
N ASN A 82 3.97 16.39 -10.09
CA ASN A 82 4.97 16.80 -11.09
C ASN A 82 6.09 15.76 -11.23
N THR A 83 6.30 14.96 -10.19
CA THR A 83 7.25 13.84 -10.20
C THR A 83 6.52 12.51 -10.06
N TRP A 84 7.13 11.44 -10.55
CA TRP A 84 6.56 10.10 -10.45
C TRP A 84 6.34 9.61 -9.00
N PRO A 85 7.23 9.88 -8.04
CA PRO A 85 6.93 9.66 -6.63
C PRO A 85 5.70 10.43 -6.13
N GLU A 86 5.50 11.68 -6.57
CA GLU A 86 4.31 12.46 -6.23
C GLU A 86 3.06 11.80 -6.82
N VAL A 87 3.09 11.39 -8.09
CA VAL A 87 1.95 10.70 -8.72
C VAL A 87 1.60 9.42 -7.97
N LEU A 88 2.58 8.60 -7.60
CA LEU A 88 2.34 7.41 -6.78
C LEU A 88 1.80 7.74 -5.39
N SER A 89 2.16 8.88 -4.81
CA SER A 89 1.68 9.27 -3.49
C SER A 89 0.17 9.54 -3.45
N HIS A 90 -0.44 9.74 -4.61
CA HIS A 90 -1.88 9.98 -4.74
C HIS A 90 -2.68 8.73 -5.11
N ILE A 91 -2.02 7.65 -5.53
CA ILE A 91 -2.72 6.42 -5.93
C ILE A 91 -3.14 5.66 -4.68
N SER A 92 -4.43 5.76 -4.37
CA SER A 92 -5.11 4.86 -3.44
C SER A 92 -5.45 3.54 -4.13
N GLN A 93 -5.57 2.48 -3.35
CA GLN A 93 -6.30 1.31 -3.82
C GLN A 93 -7.82 1.51 -3.77
N ASN A 94 -8.36 2.44 -2.97
CA ASN A 94 -9.80 2.57 -2.76
C ASN A 94 -10.46 3.32 -3.89
N ASP A 95 -11.19 2.59 -4.73
CA ASP A 95 -11.88 3.16 -5.87
C ASP A 95 -13.40 2.94 -5.84
N THR A 96 -14.07 3.74 -6.64
CA THR A 96 -15.53 3.83 -6.72
C THR A 96 -16.10 3.09 -7.92
N LEU A 97 -15.30 2.28 -8.60
CA LEU A 97 -15.71 1.58 -9.81
C LEU A 97 -16.46 0.30 -9.44
N ALA A 98 -17.64 0.11 -10.05
CA ALA A 98 -18.44 -1.11 -9.83
C ALA A 98 -17.84 -2.37 -10.49
N GLU A 99 -16.91 -2.17 -11.43
CA GLU A 99 -16.29 -3.22 -12.25
C GLU A 99 -14.96 -3.75 -11.68
N THR A 100 -14.48 -3.18 -10.57
CA THR A 100 -13.25 -3.60 -9.90
C THR A 100 -13.54 -4.41 -8.65
N GLN A 101 -12.61 -5.32 -8.32
CA GLN A 101 -12.62 -6.02 -7.04
C GLN A 101 -12.17 -5.08 -5.92
N GLN A 102 -12.56 -5.43 -4.69
CA GLN A 102 -12.09 -4.71 -3.51
C GLN A 102 -10.56 -4.66 -3.46
N ASP A 103 -10.04 -3.58 -2.94
CA ASP A 103 -8.62 -3.23 -2.84
C ASP A 103 -7.74 -4.32 -2.24
N ARG A 104 -8.27 -4.98 -1.19
CA ARG A 104 -7.59 -6.08 -0.50
C ARG A 104 -7.23 -7.23 -1.44
N PHE A 105 -7.85 -7.31 -2.62
CA PHE A 105 -7.56 -8.29 -3.66
C PHE A 105 -6.43 -7.82 -4.59
N ARG A 106 -6.39 -6.52 -4.91
CA ARG A 106 -5.49 -5.94 -5.92
C ARG A 106 -4.16 -5.46 -5.35
N CYS A 107 -3.90 -5.59 -4.05
CA CYS A 107 -2.74 -4.98 -3.41
C CYS A 107 -1.39 -5.39 -4.05
N GLY A 108 -1.25 -6.67 -4.41
CA GLY A 108 -0.07 -7.18 -5.11
C GLY A 108 0.09 -6.61 -6.52
N ALA A 109 -1.01 -6.50 -7.27
CA ALA A 109 -1.00 -5.91 -8.62
C ALA A 109 -0.63 -4.43 -8.57
N SER A 110 -1.20 -3.69 -7.62
CA SER A 110 -0.87 -2.29 -7.36
C SER A 110 0.61 -2.12 -7.02
N ALA A 111 1.17 -2.95 -6.12
CA ALA A 111 2.60 -2.92 -5.79
C ALA A 111 3.48 -3.20 -7.04
N LEU A 112 3.12 -4.17 -7.88
CA LEU A 112 3.88 -4.48 -9.10
C LEU A 112 3.82 -3.35 -10.13
N LEU A 113 2.64 -2.78 -10.36
CA LEU A 113 2.45 -1.65 -11.27
C LEU A 113 3.25 -0.43 -10.81
N SER A 114 3.18 -0.10 -9.52
CA SER A 114 3.94 1.00 -8.93
C SER A 114 5.45 0.72 -8.96
N ALA A 115 5.90 -0.54 -8.80
CA ALA A 115 7.30 -0.90 -8.92
C ALA A 115 7.82 -0.72 -10.36
N HIS A 116 7.06 -1.16 -11.37
CA HIS A 116 7.42 -0.94 -12.77
C HIS A 116 7.55 0.55 -13.08
N PHE A 117 6.59 1.33 -12.57
CA PHE A 117 6.56 2.76 -12.79
C PHE A 117 7.76 3.48 -12.14
N LEU A 118 8.14 3.13 -10.90
CA LEU A 118 9.34 3.66 -10.26
C LEU A 118 10.63 3.33 -11.04
N LEU A 119 10.67 2.15 -11.67
CA LEU A 119 11.84 1.68 -12.41
C LEU A 119 11.96 2.28 -13.81
N LYS A 120 10.86 2.40 -14.57
CA LYS A 120 10.85 2.96 -15.93
C LYS A 120 10.67 4.46 -15.97
N GLN A 121 10.02 5.03 -14.96
CA GLN A 121 9.57 6.42 -14.96
C GLN A 121 8.58 6.70 -16.10
N GLU A 122 7.69 5.74 -16.40
CA GLU A 122 6.67 5.86 -17.45
C GLU A 122 5.54 4.84 -17.24
N PHE A 123 4.27 5.26 -17.45
CA PHE A 123 3.10 4.37 -17.38
C PHE A 123 2.77 3.68 -18.70
N SER A 124 3.05 4.30 -19.84
CA SER A 124 2.59 3.82 -21.17
C SER A 124 2.99 2.38 -21.45
N THR A 125 4.23 2.00 -21.10
CA THR A 125 4.76 0.66 -21.34
C THR A 125 4.01 -0.38 -20.51
N ALA A 126 3.80 -0.13 -19.20
CA ALA A 126 3.05 -1.05 -18.35
C ALA A 126 1.60 -1.20 -18.81
N PHE A 127 0.94 -0.09 -19.13
CA PHE A 127 -0.44 -0.08 -19.62
C PHE A 127 -0.60 -0.83 -20.94
N THR A 128 0.37 -0.67 -21.86
CA THR A 128 0.43 -1.43 -23.12
C THR A 128 0.58 -2.93 -22.86
N LEU A 129 1.44 -3.33 -21.92
CA LEU A 129 1.65 -4.75 -21.57
C LEU A 129 0.40 -5.38 -20.95
N ILE A 130 -0.34 -4.62 -20.14
CA ILE A 130 -1.58 -5.06 -19.48
C ILE A 130 -2.78 -5.01 -20.45
N GLY A 131 -2.70 -4.22 -21.51
CA GLY A 131 -3.79 -4.03 -22.47
C GLY A 131 -4.84 -3.00 -22.04
N VAL A 132 -4.48 -2.05 -21.17
CA VAL A 132 -5.37 -0.97 -20.73
C VAL A 132 -5.05 0.31 -21.50
N PRO A 133 -6.02 0.95 -22.16
CA PRO A 133 -5.81 2.23 -22.83
C PRO A 133 -5.38 3.31 -21.84
N LEU A 134 -4.40 4.13 -22.24
CA LEU A 134 -3.90 5.26 -21.45
C LEU A 134 -4.11 6.57 -22.20
N LYS A 135 -4.86 7.51 -21.62
CA LYS A 135 -4.92 8.88 -22.10
C LYS A 135 -3.67 9.64 -21.64
N LEU A 136 -2.83 10.01 -22.60
CA LEU A 136 -1.62 10.79 -22.34
C LEU A 136 -1.97 12.22 -21.85
N PRO A 137 -1.11 12.88 -21.04
CA PRO A 137 0.25 12.47 -20.64
C PRO A 137 0.34 11.70 -19.30
N ARG A 138 -0.75 11.58 -18.54
CA ARG A 138 -0.79 10.94 -17.21
C ARG A 138 -2.09 10.15 -17.06
N PRO A 139 -2.05 9.01 -16.36
CA PRO A 139 -3.25 8.21 -16.16
C PRO A 139 -4.28 8.96 -15.30
N THR A 140 -5.56 8.66 -15.53
CA THR A 140 -6.62 8.94 -14.57
C THR A 140 -6.63 7.91 -13.44
N TYR A 141 -7.33 8.19 -12.35
CA TYR A 141 -7.55 7.20 -11.29
C TYR A 141 -8.21 5.93 -11.84
N GLN A 142 -9.25 6.09 -12.67
CA GLN A 142 -9.91 4.97 -13.35
C GLN A 142 -8.93 4.10 -14.12
N GLU A 143 -8.06 4.72 -14.92
CA GLU A 143 -7.06 4.02 -15.72
C GLU A 143 -6.08 3.24 -14.84
N VAL A 144 -5.65 3.81 -13.71
CA VAL A 144 -4.81 3.11 -12.73
C VAL A 144 -5.55 1.90 -12.13
N HIS A 145 -6.79 2.07 -11.68
CA HIS A 145 -7.55 0.99 -11.05
C HIS A 145 -7.89 -0.14 -12.02
N LEU A 146 -8.22 0.19 -13.26
CA LEU A 146 -8.41 -0.78 -14.33
C LEU A 146 -7.12 -1.53 -14.67
N ALA A 147 -5.98 -0.85 -14.68
CA ALA A 147 -4.68 -1.52 -14.87
C ALA A 147 -4.35 -2.46 -13.70
N GLN A 148 -4.64 -2.06 -12.46
CA GLN A 148 -4.48 -2.93 -11.28
C GLN A 148 -5.40 -4.15 -11.35
N GLU A 149 -6.68 -3.96 -11.71
CA GLU A 149 -7.67 -5.04 -11.88
C GLU A 149 -7.27 -6.00 -13.00
N ALA A 150 -6.87 -5.49 -14.17
CA ALA A 150 -6.45 -6.31 -15.29
C ALA A 150 -5.18 -7.12 -14.97
N LEU A 151 -4.20 -6.51 -14.28
CA LEU A 151 -3.01 -7.22 -13.82
C LEU A 151 -3.35 -8.28 -12.76
N TYR A 152 -4.25 -7.96 -11.83
CA TYR A 152 -4.74 -8.92 -10.83
C TYR A 152 -5.42 -10.11 -11.50
N ASN A 153 -6.36 -9.87 -12.42
CA ASN A 153 -7.07 -10.94 -13.13
C ASN A 153 -6.16 -11.80 -14.01
N TYR A 154 -5.11 -11.20 -14.59
CA TYR A 154 -4.09 -11.96 -15.29
C TYR A 154 -3.28 -12.88 -14.35
N ALA A 155 -2.85 -12.33 -13.21
CA ALA A 155 -1.93 -13.00 -12.31
C ALA A 155 -2.62 -14.02 -11.39
N ASN A 156 -3.85 -13.74 -10.95
CA ASN A 156 -4.63 -14.60 -10.07
C ASN A 156 -4.97 -15.91 -10.79
N SER A 157 -4.42 -16.99 -10.26
CA SER A 157 -4.50 -18.33 -10.82
C SER A 157 -5.36 -19.26 -9.98
N ASP A 158 -5.54 -18.97 -8.69
CA ASP A 158 -6.31 -19.81 -7.76
C ASP A 158 -7.71 -19.26 -7.45
N GLY A 159 -8.02 -18.06 -7.94
CA GLY A 159 -9.30 -17.38 -7.75
C GLY A 159 -9.53 -16.83 -6.35
N LYS A 160 -8.51 -16.86 -5.47
CA LYS A 160 -8.61 -16.37 -4.10
C LYS A 160 -8.25 -14.88 -4.01
N PRO A 161 -8.65 -14.20 -2.91
CA PRO A 161 -8.28 -12.82 -2.70
C PRO A 161 -6.77 -12.61 -2.55
N GLY A 162 -6.23 -11.60 -3.24
CA GLY A 162 -4.83 -11.23 -3.19
C GLY A 162 -4.00 -11.94 -4.26
N LEU A 163 -2.74 -11.54 -4.39
CA LEU A 163 -1.75 -12.27 -5.18
C LEU A 163 -0.75 -12.92 -4.23
N VAL A 164 -0.58 -14.24 -4.33
CA VAL A 164 0.36 -14.98 -3.50
C VAL A 164 1.80 -14.67 -3.89
N SER A 165 2.63 -14.31 -2.91
CA SER A 165 4.09 -14.33 -3.05
C SER A 165 4.64 -15.60 -2.44
N ALA A 166 5.43 -16.33 -3.23
CA ALA A 166 6.16 -17.49 -2.77
C ALA A 166 7.64 -17.37 -3.14
N VAL A 167 8.48 -17.99 -2.32
CA VAL A 167 9.91 -18.07 -2.56
C VAL A 167 10.32 -19.52 -2.38
N ARG A 168 10.81 -20.12 -3.47
CA ARG A 168 11.39 -21.45 -3.43
C ARG A 168 12.87 -21.36 -3.11
N TYR A 169 13.30 -22.16 -2.15
CA TYR A 169 14.70 -22.26 -1.78
C TYR A 169 15.07 -23.72 -1.52
N ALA A 170 16.27 -24.13 -1.93
CA ALA A 170 16.85 -25.39 -1.51
C ALA A 170 17.71 -25.15 -0.28
N ILE A 171 17.56 -26.00 0.75
CA ILE A 171 18.41 -25.94 1.93
C ILE A 171 19.33 -27.15 1.94
N TYR A 172 20.63 -26.89 1.96
CA TYR A 172 21.64 -27.93 2.07
C TYR A 172 21.70 -28.49 3.50
N PRO A 173 22.21 -29.72 3.70
CA PRO A 173 22.35 -30.34 5.04
C PRO A 173 23.17 -29.50 6.02
N ASP A 174 24.14 -28.73 5.51
CA ASP A 174 24.98 -27.79 6.28
C ASP A 174 24.28 -26.48 6.65
N GLY A 175 22.99 -26.33 6.30
CA GLY A 175 22.19 -25.16 6.63
C GLY A 175 22.33 -23.97 5.68
N ARG A 176 23.18 -24.06 4.64
CA ARG A 176 23.23 -23.07 3.56
C ARG A 176 21.95 -23.08 2.74
N VAL A 177 21.55 -21.90 2.26
CA VAL A 177 20.41 -21.71 1.37
C VAL A 177 20.94 -21.48 -0.04
N SER A 178 20.40 -22.19 -1.03
CA SER A 178 20.70 -21.95 -2.44
C SER A 178 20.25 -20.56 -2.87
N ASN A 179 20.60 -20.13 -4.09
CA ASN A 179 19.97 -18.94 -4.67
C ASN A 179 18.45 -19.14 -4.66
N PRO A 180 17.68 -18.31 -3.95
CA PRO A 180 16.24 -18.44 -3.90
C PRO A 180 15.62 -17.98 -5.22
N VAL A 181 14.48 -18.56 -5.56
CA VAL A 181 13.71 -18.23 -6.76
C VAL A 181 12.34 -17.72 -6.33
N SER A 182 11.96 -16.56 -6.84
CA SER A 182 10.61 -16.02 -6.68
C SER A 182 9.62 -16.82 -7.51
N GLU A 183 8.46 -17.16 -6.94
CA GLU A 183 7.37 -17.87 -7.62
C GLU A 183 6.00 -17.40 -7.11
N GLY A 184 4.93 -17.99 -7.66
CA GLY A 184 3.55 -17.62 -7.32
C GLY A 184 2.99 -16.51 -8.22
N GLU A 185 1.86 -15.96 -7.81
CA GLU A 185 1.07 -15.03 -8.63
C GLU A 185 1.72 -13.65 -8.72
N ILE A 186 2.41 -13.23 -7.65
CA ILE A 186 3.26 -12.03 -7.69
C ILE A 186 4.35 -12.17 -8.77
N GLN A 187 4.97 -13.35 -8.90
CA GLN A 187 5.96 -13.58 -9.97
C GLN A 187 5.31 -13.54 -11.35
N LYS A 188 4.14 -14.17 -11.52
CA LYS A 188 3.40 -14.15 -12.79
C LYS A 188 3.05 -12.73 -13.24
N GLY A 189 2.59 -11.88 -12.31
CA GLY A 189 2.35 -10.46 -12.59
C GLY A 189 3.63 -9.69 -12.92
N ALA A 190 4.73 -9.97 -12.22
CA ALA A 190 6.04 -9.38 -12.50
C ALA A 190 6.54 -9.73 -13.90
N ASP A 191 6.38 -10.98 -14.34
CA ASP A 191 6.78 -11.45 -15.67
C ASP A 191 6.04 -10.68 -16.77
N LEU A 192 4.71 -10.47 -16.63
CA LEU A 192 3.92 -9.66 -17.56
C LEU A 192 4.48 -8.23 -17.67
N LEU A 193 4.84 -7.64 -16.54
CA LEU A 193 5.43 -6.30 -16.48
C LEU A 193 6.93 -6.26 -16.81
N LYS A 194 7.52 -7.38 -17.27
CA LYS A 194 8.96 -7.49 -17.56
C LYS A 194 9.83 -7.05 -16.38
N LEU A 195 9.43 -7.43 -15.17
CA LEU A 195 10.18 -7.23 -13.93
C LEU A 195 10.88 -8.51 -13.53
N ASN A 196 12.12 -8.37 -13.06
CA ASN A 196 12.83 -9.45 -12.38
C ASN A 196 12.68 -9.26 -10.86
N LEU A 197 12.24 -10.30 -10.15
CA LEU A 197 12.14 -10.31 -8.69
C LEU A 197 13.20 -11.22 -8.07
N GLU A 198 14.13 -10.63 -7.33
CA GLU A 198 15.17 -11.33 -6.58
C GLU A 198 14.77 -11.44 -5.11
N PRO A 199 14.56 -12.65 -4.54
CA PRO A 199 14.31 -12.79 -3.11
C PRO A 199 15.55 -12.40 -2.29
N LEU A 200 15.39 -11.45 -1.36
CA LEU A 200 16.48 -10.92 -0.54
C LEU A 200 16.51 -11.60 0.84
N ILE A 201 17.10 -12.79 0.89
CA ILE A 201 17.23 -13.60 2.11
C ILE A 201 18.70 -13.81 2.49
N GLY A 202 18.96 -14.07 3.77
CA GLY A 202 20.31 -14.42 4.23
C GLY A 202 20.76 -15.82 3.77
N ALA A 203 22.07 -16.04 3.77
CA ALA A 203 22.70 -17.21 3.17
C ALA A 203 22.48 -18.54 3.91
N THR A 204 21.96 -18.52 5.14
CA THR A 204 21.78 -19.72 5.98
C THR A 204 20.44 -19.71 6.72
N ARG A 205 20.03 -20.86 7.28
CA ARG A 205 18.83 -20.96 8.13
C ARG A 205 18.84 -19.98 9.31
N GLN A 206 19.99 -19.81 9.98
CA GLN A 206 20.12 -18.92 11.13
C GLN A 206 20.07 -17.43 10.74
N THR A 207 20.49 -17.11 9.52
CA THR A 207 20.60 -15.74 9.02
C THR A 207 19.52 -15.38 8.01
N LEU A 208 18.53 -16.26 7.77
CA LEU A 208 17.50 -16.10 6.73
C LEU A 208 16.81 -14.72 6.78
N HIS A 209 16.60 -14.21 7.98
CA HIS A 209 15.96 -12.92 8.25
C HIS A 209 16.96 -11.78 8.56
N GLN A 210 18.27 -12.04 8.57
CA GLN A 210 19.31 -11.02 8.69
C GLN A 210 19.62 -10.45 7.30
N ARG A 211 18.84 -9.45 6.89
CA ARG A 211 18.79 -9.02 5.47
C ARG A 211 19.63 -7.80 5.15
N LYS A 212 20.25 -7.16 6.15
CA LYS A 212 20.99 -5.90 5.99
C LYS A 212 22.02 -5.95 4.86
N GLU A 213 22.92 -6.93 4.89
CA GLU A 213 23.99 -7.05 3.90
C GLU A 213 23.46 -7.37 2.50
N VAL A 214 22.41 -8.19 2.41
CA VAL A 214 21.79 -8.61 1.14
C VAL A 214 21.07 -7.43 0.49
N VAL A 215 20.30 -6.67 1.27
CA VAL A 215 19.62 -5.44 0.81
C VAL A 215 20.64 -4.39 0.38
N GLN A 216 21.70 -4.18 1.16
CA GLN A 216 22.77 -3.24 0.79
C GLN A 216 23.53 -3.67 -0.46
N ARG A 217 23.73 -4.98 -0.66
CA ARG A 217 24.34 -5.52 -1.88
C ARG A 217 23.42 -5.33 -3.09
N PHE A 218 22.13 -5.60 -2.94
CA PHE A 218 21.13 -5.38 -3.99
C PHE A 218 21.18 -3.93 -4.49
N TRP A 219 21.08 -2.93 -3.60
CA TRP A 219 21.12 -1.53 -4.02
C TRP A 219 22.49 -1.03 -4.49
N ARG A 220 23.59 -1.69 -4.13
CA ARG A 220 24.90 -1.40 -4.75
C ARG A 220 24.93 -1.87 -6.19
N LYS A 221 24.35 -3.04 -6.48
CA LYS A 221 24.27 -3.62 -7.83
C LYS A 221 23.21 -2.91 -8.69
N TYR A 222 22.10 -2.54 -8.08
CA TYR A 222 20.94 -1.92 -8.72
C TYR A 222 20.54 -0.64 -7.98
N PRO A 223 21.21 0.51 -8.24
CA PRO A 223 20.95 1.76 -7.51
C PRO A 223 19.52 2.28 -7.60
N GLN A 224 18.81 1.97 -8.69
CA GLN A 224 17.39 2.32 -8.92
C GLN A 224 16.43 1.18 -8.54
N GLY A 225 16.92 0.07 -7.99
CA GLY A 225 16.08 -1.07 -7.63
C GLY A 225 15.03 -0.72 -6.58
N VAL A 226 13.84 -1.27 -6.75
CA VAL A 226 12.70 -1.11 -5.82
C VAL A 226 12.59 -2.38 -4.99
N LEU A 227 12.26 -2.27 -3.71
CA LEU A 227 11.99 -3.42 -2.85
C LEU A 227 10.49 -3.57 -2.67
N LEU A 228 9.97 -4.78 -2.92
CA LEU A 228 8.65 -5.20 -2.51
C LEU A 228 8.77 -5.79 -1.10
N VAL A 229 8.15 -5.14 -0.13
CA VAL A 229 8.23 -5.49 1.29
C VAL A 229 6.88 -5.97 1.75
N GLY A 230 6.80 -7.23 2.17
CA GLY A 230 5.61 -7.76 2.81
C GLY A 230 5.40 -7.12 4.19
N VAL A 231 4.16 -6.75 4.49
CA VAL A 231 3.76 -6.18 5.78
C VAL A 231 2.41 -6.69 6.22
N TYR A 232 2.09 -6.43 7.49
CA TYR A 232 0.74 -6.46 7.98
C TYR A 232 0.15 -5.05 7.92
N LEU A 233 -0.91 -4.87 7.16
CA LEU A 233 -1.80 -3.72 7.17
C LEU A 233 -3.00 -4.07 8.06
N ASP A 234 -3.22 -3.27 9.10
CA ASP A 234 -4.45 -3.36 9.87
C ASP A 234 -5.55 -2.62 9.11
N ASP A 235 -6.42 -3.38 8.43
CA ASP A 235 -7.54 -2.86 7.65
C ASP A 235 -8.59 -2.10 8.50
N GLN A 236 -8.46 -2.03 9.83
CA GLN A 236 -9.32 -1.21 10.69
C GLN A 236 -8.72 0.18 10.94
N SER A 237 -7.43 0.24 11.26
CA SER A 237 -6.74 1.49 11.60
C SER A 237 -6.03 2.14 10.41
N GLY A 238 -5.73 1.38 9.35
CA GLY A 238 -4.86 1.79 8.26
C GLY A 238 -3.38 1.78 8.62
N ASP A 239 -3.03 1.33 9.84
CA ASP A 239 -1.65 1.28 10.30
C ASP A 239 -0.91 0.08 9.69
N VAL A 240 0.38 0.28 9.44
CA VAL A 240 1.27 -0.75 8.92
C VAL A 240 2.25 -1.20 9.97
N PHE A 241 2.44 -2.51 10.06
CA PHE A 241 3.35 -3.17 10.99
C PHE A 241 4.18 -4.23 10.26
N PRO A 242 5.39 -4.55 10.74
CA PRO A 242 6.08 -5.76 10.33
C PRO A 242 5.24 -6.97 10.70
N PRO A 243 5.26 -8.02 9.89
CA PRO A 243 4.50 -9.21 10.22
C PRO A 243 5.10 -9.93 11.44
N SER A 244 4.23 -10.63 12.14
CA SER A 244 4.55 -11.47 13.30
C SER A 244 3.65 -12.71 13.29
N ARG A 245 3.79 -13.59 14.28
CA ARG A 245 2.94 -14.79 14.39
C ARG A 245 1.44 -14.45 14.50
N SER A 246 1.10 -13.33 15.13
CA SER A 246 -0.29 -12.86 15.29
C SER A 246 -0.72 -11.84 14.22
N GLN A 247 0.23 -11.29 13.47
CA GLN A 247 0.01 -10.30 12.42
C GLN A 247 0.62 -10.83 11.13
N ILE A 248 -0.06 -11.76 10.48
CA ILE A 248 0.45 -12.41 9.26
C ILE A 248 0.45 -11.39 8.12
N GLN A 249 1.49 -11.40 7.29
CA GLN A 249 1.57 -10.56 6.11
C GLN A 249 0.28 -10.65 5.27
N ASN A 250 -0.32 -9.50 4.97
CA ASN A 250 -1.52 -9.36 4.13
C ASN A 250 -1.40 -8.22 3.11
N HIS A 251 -0.26 -7.51 3.07
CA HIS A 251 -0.09 -6.35 2.21
C HIS A 251 1.36 -6.19 1.74
N PHE A 252 1.56 -5.45 0.65
CA PHE A 252 2.87 -5.08 0.13
C PHE A 252 3.07 -3.57 0.17
N MET A 253 4.26 -3.16 0.59
CA MET A 253 4.75 -1.80 0.41
C MET A 253 5.93 -1.80 -0.55
N LEU A 254 6.16 -0.67 -1.20
CA LEU A 254 7.37 -0.45 -1.98
C LEU A 254 8.36 0.38 -1.20
N VAL A 255 9.65 0.04 -1.28
CA VAL A 255 10.74 0.86 -0.76
C VAL A 255 11.76 1.13 -1.86
N PHE A 256 12.10 2.39 -2.08
CA PHE A 256 13.07 2.79 -3.09
C PHE A 256 14.02 3.86 -2.56
N ARG A 257 15.09 4.09 -3.30
CA ARG A 257 16.09 5.12 -3.00
C ARG A 257 15.91 6.31 -3.91
N GLN A 258 15.96 7.50 -3.34
CA GLN A 258 16.05 8.73 -4.10
C GLN A 258 17.14 9.60 -3.49
N LYS A 259 18.20 9.86 -4.26
CA LYS A 259 19.42 10.51 -3.76
C LYS A 259 20.00 9.73 -2.57
N ASN A 260 20.16 10.36 -1.42
CA ASN A 260 20.71 9.76 -0.19
C ASN A 260 19.64 9.24 0.77
N ASP A 261 18.37 9.35 0.39
CA ASP A 261 17.24 9.02 1.24
C ASP A 261 16.51 7.77 0.77
N TYR A 262 15.85 7.12 1.73
CA TYR A 262 14.99 5.96 1.51
C TYR A 262 13.55 6.38 1.68
N PHE A 263 12.70 5.97 0.74
CA PHE A 263 11.28 6.29 0.76
C PHE A 263 10.49 5.00 0.68
N TRP A 264 9.39 4.96 1.42
CA TRP A 264 8.37 3.95 1.22
C TRP A 264 7.16 4.54 0.49
N VAL A 265 6.45 3.71 -0.26
CA VAL A 265 5.13 4.03 -0.81
C VAL A 265 4.20 2.93 -0.37
N ASN A 266 3.19 3.31 0.40
CA ASN A 266 2.10 2.42 0.76
C ASN A 266 0.92 2.68 -0.17
N SER A 267 0.71 1.78 -1.13
CA SER A 267 -0.43 1.85 -2.03
C SER A 267 -1.75 1.37 -1.37
N GLY A 268 -1.75 1.01 -0.10
CA GLY A 268 -2.92 0.44 0.59
C GLY A 268 -4.11 1.39 0.72
N VAL A 269 -5.25 0.81 1.11
CA VAL A 269 -6.56 1.43 1.42
C VAL A 269 -6.52 2.72 2.24
N SER A 270 -5.40 3.02 2.91
CA SER A 270 -5.33 4.07 3.92
C SER A 270 -5.14 5.49 3.38
N ASP A 271 -4.81 5.72 2.10
CA ASP A 271 -4.64 7.08 1.58
C ASP A 271 -5.74 7.43 0.57
N ASN A 272 -6.64 8.32 0.94
CA ASN A 272 -7.84 8.73 0.23
C ASN A 272 -7.51 9.71 -0.93
N GLY A 273 -6.47 9.42 -1.70
CA GLY A 273 -5.90 10.35 -2.70
C GLY A 273 -5.17 11.56 -2.10
N GLY A 274 -4.80 11.49 -0.82
CA GLY A 274 -4.30 12.62 -0.04
C GLY A 274 -2.84 13.01 -0.29
N GLY A 275 -2.09 12.23 -1.08
CA GLY A 275 -0.69 12.52 -1.38
C GLY A 275 0.26 12.17 -0.24
N GLN A 276 -0.15 11.27 0.67
CA GLN A 276 0.56 10.93 1.92
C GLN A 276 1.06 9.48 1.93
N ALA A 277 0.82 8.72 0.88
CA ALA A 277 1.29 7.35 0.70
C ALA A 277 2.82 7.28 0.61
N LEU A 278 3.49 8.36 0.18
CA LEU A 278 4.93 8.49 0.14
C LEU A 278 5.46 9.07 1.47
N LYS A 279 6.35 8.35 2.14
CA LYS A 279 7.07 8.90 3.31
C LYS A 279 8.55 8.53 3.28
N LYS A 280 9.37 9.43 3.81
CA LYS A 280 10.79 9.18 4.06
C LYS A 280 10.94 8.22 5.23
N MET A 281 11.77 7.19 5.06
CA MET A 281 12.07 6.20 6.10
C MET A 281 13.19 6.66 7.02
N SER A 282 13.01 6.45 8.32
CA SER A 282 14.07 6.59 9.31
C SER A 282 14.98 5.35 9.34
N VAL A 283 16.11 5.44 10.03
CA VAL A 283 16.99 4.28 10.28
C VAL A 283 16.25 3.18 11.04
N ALA A 284 15.38 3.56 11.98
CA ALA A 284 14.55 2.61 12.73
C ALA A 284 13.57 1.87 11.81
N ASP A 285 12.98 2.57 10.84
CA ASP A 285 12.08 1.95 9.85
C ASP A 285 12.84 0.96 8.97
N LEU A 286 14.04 1.32 8.49
CA LEU A 286 14.88 0.40 7.70
C LEU A 286 15.22 -0.87 8.50
N GLN A 287 15.59 -0.71 9.78
CA GLN A 287 15.89 -1.84 10.65
C GLN A 287 14.68 -2.75 10.83
N ARG A 288 13.51 -2.15 11.06
CA ARG A 288 12.25 -2.84 11.38
C ARG A 288 11.61 -3.52 10.16
N TYR A 289 11.56 -2.84 9.02
CA TYR A 289 10.83 -3.31 7.84
C TYR A 289 11.69 -4.01 6.79
N LEU A 290 13.00 -3.75 6.74
CA LEU A 290 13.89 -4.36 5.74
C LEU A 290 14.85 -5.36 6.37
N TYR A 291 15.57 -4.95 7.42
CA TYR A 291 16.74 -5.69 7.88
C TYR A 291 16.42 -6.83 8.84
N SER A 292 15.34 -6.70 9.61
CA SER A 292 14.93 -7.68 10.64
C SER A 292 13.57 -8.32 10.36
N THR A 293 12.98 -8.04 9.20
CA THR A 293 11.63 -8.51 8.88
C THR A 293 11.63 -10.01 8.58
N THR A 294 10.58 -10.70 9.04
CA THR A 294 10.31 -12.10 8.68
C THR A 294 9.44 -12.22 7.42
N ALA A 295 8.97 -11.11 6.88
CA ALA A 295 8.10 -11.04 5.70
C ALA A 295 8.76 -11.53 4.41
N THR A 296 7.99 -11.59 3.33
CA THR A 296 8.57 -11.52 1.97
C THR A 296 9.38 -10.22 1.82
N LEU A 297 10.58 -10.32 1.25
CA LEU A 297 11.34 -9.17 0.75
C LEU A 297 11.94 -9.53 -0.59
N GLN A 298 11.55 -8.82 -1.64
CA GLN A 298 11.99 -9.06 -3.00
C GLN A 298 12.52 -7.76 -3.60
N GLY A 299 13.70 -7.82 -4.22
CA GLY A 299 14.23 -6.74 -5.03
C GLY A 299 13.69 -6.82 -6.44
N ALA A 300 12.99 -5.79 -6.89
CA ALA A 300 12.52 -5.63 -8.26
C ALA A 300 13.52 -4.81 -9.09
N THR A 301 13.82 -5.34 -10.27
CA THR A 301 14.54 -4.65 -11.34
C THR A 301 13.80 -4.83 -12.66
N LEU A 302 14.19 -4.07 -13.68
CA LEU A 302 13.76 -4.38 -15.04
C LEU A 302 14.42 -5.68 -15.50
N ALA A 303 13.70 -6.52 -16.23
CA ALA A 303 14.29 -7.63 -16.96
C ALA A 303 15.26 -7.06 -18.00
N ALA A 304 16.43 -7.70 -18.18
CA ALA A 304 17.33 -7.35 -19.26
C ALA A 304 16.61 -7.59 -20.60
N GLN A 305 16.68 -6.61 -21.50
CA GLN A 305 16.17 -6.73 -22.88
C GLN A 305 17.15 -7.52 -23.73
#